data_AF-A0A7W1HU80-F1
#
_entry.id   AF-A0A7W1HU80-F1
#
_cell.length_a   1.000
_cell.length_b   1.000
_cell.length_c   1.000
_cell.angle_alpha   90.00
_cell.angle_beta   90.00
_cell.angle_gamma   90.00
#
_symmetry.space_group_name_H-M   'P 1'
#
loop_
_entity.id
_entity.type
_entity.pdbx_description
1 polymer ?
#
loop_
_entity_poly.entity_id
_entity_poly.type
_entity_poly.pdbx_seq_one_letter_code
_entity_poly.pdbx_strand_id
1 'polypeptide(L)'
;LFSAEWLAHRFGARVVVMIRHPAAFAGSIKRLNWQFKFRSWLAQDLLLRDWLRLYEERMREYSTHDVDIIDQAVLMYQVMLSVIDRYRDAHPSWIFVRHEDLAESPVEGFRDLYDRLGLTWSAEVERSVARYSGSSNPTEPAAWRHGSVKRNSRGAAATWRQRLTAGEINRIKEGVSGAAGFYSDADWAT
;
A
#
# COMPACT_ATOMS: atom_id res chain seq x y z
N LEU A 1 4.82 -1.98 -8.51
CA LEU A 1 5.24 -0.57 -8.29
C LEU A 1 6.47 -0.21 -9.13
N PHE A 2 7.64 -0.82 -8.89
CA PHE A 2 8.90 -0.39 -9.52
C PHE A 2 8.99 -0.55 -11.06
N SER A 3 8.14 -1.39 -11.67
CA SER A 3 8.05 -1.52 -13.13
C SER A 3 6.88 -0.74 -13.75
N ALA A 4 6.15 0.06 -12.96
CA ALA A 4 4.93 0.73 -13.43
C ALA A 4 5.21 1.67 -14.61
N GLU A 5 6.28 2.46 -14.56
CA GLU A 5 6.64 3.39 -15.63
C GLU A 5 7.00 2.66 -16.92
N TRP A 6 7.78 1.59 -16.81
CA TRP A 6 8.11 0.77 -17.96
C TRP A 6 6.85 0.13 -18.59
N LEU A 7 5.93 -0.38 -17.77
CA LEU A 7 4.67 -0.96 -18.26
C LEU A 7 3.78 0.10 -18.95
N ALA A 8 3.69 1.30 -18.37
CA ALA A 8 2.96 2.42 -18.95
C ALA A 8 3.55 2.81 -20.31
N HIS A 9 4.86 2.99 -20.40
CA HIS A 9 5.54 3.37 -21.63
C HIS A 9 5.48 2.26 -22.69
N ARG A 10 5.71 1.00 -22.30
CA ARG A 10 5.80 -0.13 -23.24
C ARG A 10 4.45 -0.52 -23.83
N PHE A 11 3.38 -0.43 -23.05
CA PHE A 11 2.07 -0.97 -23.41
C PHE A 11 0.95 0.08 -23.44
N GLY A 12 1.25 1.34 -23.15
CA GLY A 12 0.20 2.37 -22.99
C GLY A 12 -0.72 2.08 -21.82
N ALA A 13 -0.23 1.40 -20.78
CA ALA A 13 -1.05 1.00 -19.64
C ALA A 13 -1.56 2.24 -18.86
N ARG A 14 -2.86 2.30 -18.58
CA ARG A 14 -3.44 3.26 -17.63
C ARG A 14 -3.06 2.82 -16.22
N VAL A 15 -2.31 3.66 -15.50
CA VAL A 15 -1.77 3.30 -14.18
C VAL A 15 -2.62 3.88 -13.07
N VAL A 16 -3.02 3.00 -12.15
CA VAL A 16 -3.62 3.35 -10.86
C VAL A 16 -2.64 2.92 -9.77
N VAL A 17 -2.16 3.88 -8.99
CA VAL A 17 -1.32 3.66 -7.80
C VAL A 17 -2.21 3.78 -6.58
N MET A 18 -2.46 2.66 -5.89
CA MET A 18 -3.17 2.63 -4.63
C MET A 18 -2.19 2.72 -3.47
N ILE A 19 -2.36 3.74 -2.62
CA ILE A 19 -1.56 3.97 -1.41
C ILE A 19 -2.38 3.48 -0.23
N ARG A 20 -1.77 2.74 0.70
CA ARG A 20 -2.46 2.21 1.88
C ARG A 20 -1.82 2.76 3.13
N HIS A 21 -2.60 3.01 4.18
CA HIS A 21 -2.09 3.61 5.41
C HIS A 21 -0.87 2.83 5.92
N PRO A 22 0.24 3.51 6.30
CA PRO A 22 1.50 2.85 6.68
C PRO A 22 1.31 1.86 7.84
N ALA A 23 0.52 2.21 8.85
CA ALA A 23 0.17 1.27 9.92
C ALA A 23 -0.68 0.08 9.43
N ALA A 24 -1.56 0.29 8.45
CA ALA A 24 -2.33 -0.79 7.84
C ALA A 24 -1.46 -1.76 7.03
N PHE A 25 -0.44 -1.24 6.36
CA PHE A 25 0.58 -2.03 5.69
C PHE A 25 1.40 -2.84 6.71
N ALA A 26 2.03 -2.18 7.70
CA ALA A 26 2.87 -2.83 8.70
C ALA A 26 2.09 -3.87 9.53
N GLY A 27 0.87 -3.54 9.97
CA GLY A 27 0.00 -4.47 10.68
C GLY A 27 -0.41 -5.69 9.84
N SER A 28 -0.46 -5.56 8.50
CA SER A 28 -0.68 -6.70 7.61
C SER A 28 0.54 -7.60 7.51
N ILE A 29 1.73 -7.01 7.40
CA ILE A 29 3.01 -7.74 7.35
C ILE A 29 3.25 -8.49 8.66
N LYS A 30 3.11 -7.81 9.81
CA LYS A 30 3.22 -8.40 11.16
C LYS A 30 2.30 -9.60 11.33
N ARG A 31 1.01 -9.45 10.99
CA ARG A 31 0.01 -10.52 11.14
C ARG A 31 0.41 -11.80 10.38
N LEU A 32 0.96 -11.64 9.17
CA LEU A 32 1.33 -12.77 8.33
C LEU A 32 2.75 -13.28 8.61
N ASN A 33 3.47 -12.63 9.54
CA ASN A 33 4.89 -12.87 9.81
C ASN A 33 5.74 -12.89 8.53
N TRP A 34 5.46 -11.95 7.61
CA TRP A 34 6.15 -11.86 6.33
C TRP A 34 7.44 -11.06 6.46
N GLN A 35 8.49 -11.73 6.90
CA GLN A 35 9.84 -11.19 6.91
C GLN A 35 10.29 -10.85 5.47
N PHE A 36 11.02 -9.75 5.30
CA PHE A 36 11.45 -9.28 4.00
C PHE A 36 12.97 -9.44 3.81
N LYS A 37 13.36 -10.01 2.68
CA LYS A 37 14.78 -10.23 2.32
C LYS A 37 15.29 -9.04 1.51
N PHE A 38 15.80 -7.99 2.16
CA PHE A 38 16.33 -6.78 1.48
C PHE A 38 17.44 -7.07 0.45
N ARG A 39 18.20 -8.16 0.64
CA ARG A 39 19.15 -8.67 -0.37
C ARG A 39 18.52 -8.86 -1.75
N SER A 40 17.23 -9.17 -1.84
CA SER A 40 16.53 -9.31 -3.12
C SER A 40 16.40 -8.00 -3.90
N TRP A 41 16.31 -6.85 -3.22
CA TRP A 41 16.34 -5.53 -3.86
C TRP A 41 17.78 -5.10 -4.16
N LEU A 42 18.73 -5.37 -3.26
CA LEU A 42 20.15 -5.08 -3.47
C LEU A 42 20.74 -5.84 -4.67
N ALA A 43 20.22 -7.03 -4.98
CA ALA A 43 20.66 -7.84 -6.11
C ALA A 43 20.08 -7.38 -7.46
N GLN A 44 19.31 -6.30 -7.50
CA GLN A 44 18.72 -5.74 -8.73
C GLN A 44 19.40 -4.42 -9.07
N ASP A 45 20.50 -4.47 -9.83
CA ASP A 45 21.36 -3.32 -10.09
C ASP A 45 20.61 -2.11 -10.66
N LEU A 46 19.71 -2.33 -11.63
CA LEU A 46 18.92 -1.23 -12.23
C LEU A 46 17.92 -0.63 -11.25
N LEU A 47 17.25 -1.47 -10.45
CA LEU A 47 16.32 -1.01 -9.42
C LEU A 47 17.06 -0.18 -8.35
N LEU A 48 18.21 -0.68 -7.90
CA LEU A 48 19.04 -0.01 -6.90
C LEU A 48 19.56 1.33 -7.42
N ARG A 49 20.16 1.33 -8.61
CA ARG A 49 20.72 2.53 -9.26
C ARG A 49 19.67 3.61 -9.47
N ASP A 50 18.52 3.24 -10.03
CA ASP A 50 17.54 4.19 -10.53
C ASP A 50 16.55 4.68 -9.46
N TRP A 51 16.28 3.85 -8.45
CA TRP A 51 15.20 4.10 -7.49
C TRP A 51 15.62 4.00 -6.03
N LEU A 52 16.47 3.05 -5.65
CA LEU A 52 16.63 2.67 -4.24
C LEU A 52 17.94 3.13 -3.58
N ARG A 53 18.80 3.85 -4.30
CA ARG A 53 20.15 4.22 -3.84
C ARG A 53 20.17 4.93 -2.49
N LEU A 54 19.19 5.79 -2.20
CA LEU A 54 19.07 6.49 -0.92
C LEU A 54 18.93 5.54 0.28
N TYR A 55 18.42 4.34 0.06
CA TYR A 55 18.15 3.36 1.10
C TYR A 55 19.16 2.22 1.13
N GLU A 56 20.19 2.24 0.27
CA GLU A 56 21.11 1.12 0.06
C GLU A 56 21.82 0.69 1.35
N GLU A 57 22.41 1.64 2.08
CA GLU A 57 23.15 1.35 3.31
C GLU A 57 22.27 0.65 4.35
N ARG A 58 21.07 1.19 4.60
CA ARG A 58 20.13 0.61 5.56
C ARG A 58 19.58 -0.75 5.09
N MET A 59 19.38 -0.94 3.79
CA MET A 59 19.03 -2.26 3.24
C MET A 59 20.16 -3.28 3.40
N ARG A 60 21.43 -2.85 3.31
CA ARG A 60 22.60 -3.71 3.55
C ARG A 60 22.66 -4.10 5.03
N GLU A 61 22.51 -3.15 5.93
CA GLU A 61 22.43 -3.38 7.38
C GLU A 61 21.32 -4.39 7.74
N TYR A 62 20.11 -4.21 7.19
CA TYR A 62 18.97 -5.11 7.43
C TYR A 62 19.12 -6.47 6.75
N SER A 63 20.11 -6.63 5.86
CA SER A 63 20.42 -7.91 5.22
C SER A 63 21.45 -8.74 5.99
N THR A 64 22.07 -8.19 7.05
CA THR A 64 23.12 -8.87 7.83
C THR A 64 22.72 -9.13 9.29
N HIS A 65 21.56 -8.64 9.73
CA HIS A 65 21.06 -8.82 11.09
C HIS A 65 19.58 -9.19 11.08
N ASP A 66 19.13 -9.82 12.17
CA ASP A 66 17.69 -9.99 12.42
C ASP A 66 17.11 -8.66 12.86
N VAL A 67 16.21 -8.12 12.05
CA VAL A 67 15.55 -6.82 12.29
C VAL A 67 14.10 -7.05 12.65
N ASP A 68 13.57 -6.25 13.56
CA ASP A 68 12.16 -6.34 13.95
C ASP A 68 11.22 -6.12 12.74
N ILE A 69 10.14 -6.89 12.67
CA ILE A 69 9.24 -6.91 11.51
C ILE A 69 8.60 -5.54 11.22
N ILE A 70 8.41 -4.71 12.25
CA ILE A 70 7.87 -3.36 12.07
C ILE A 70 8.91 -2.44 11.40
N ASP A 71 10.21 -2.62 11.65
CA ASP A 71 11.28 -1.79 11.06
C ASP A 71 11.49 -2.17 9.61
N GLN A 72 11.42 -3.47 9.31
CA GLN A 72 11.40 -3.95 7.95
C GLN A 72 10.20 -3.34 7.18
N ALA A 73 9.01 -3.36 7.77
CA ALA A 73 7.82 -2.77 7.14
C ALA A 73 7.97 -1.26 6.92
N VAL A 74 8.55 -0.53 7.88
CA VAL A 74 8.85 0.90 7.75
C VAL A 74 9.81 1.16 6.59
N LEU A 75 10.94 0.45 6.53
CA LEU A 75 11.91 0.62 5.44
C LEU A 75 11.30 0.30 4.08
N MET A 76 10.56 -0.79 3.96
CA MET A 76 9.84 -1.14 2.74
C MET A 76 8.87 -0.04 2.32
N TYR A 77 8.12 0.51 3.28
CA TYR A 77 7.13 1.53 3.00
C TYR A 77 7.77 2.85 2.58
N GLN A 78 8.86 3.28 3.24
CA GLN A 78 9.61 4.47 2.83
C GLN A 78 10.17 4.34 1.42
N VAL A 79 10.75 3.18 1.09
CA VAL A 79 11.21 2.87 -0.27
C VAL A 79 10.07 2.99 -1.27
N MET A 80 8.94 2.32 -1.04
CA MET A 80 7.79 2.38 -1.94
C MET A 80 7.26 3.81 -2.08
N LEU A 81 7.17 4.55 -0.98
CA LEU A 81 6.62 5.89 -0.96
C LEU A 81 7.51 6.89 -1.68
N SER A 82 8.83 6.76 -1.60
CA SER A 82 9.77 7.59 -2.38
C SER A 82 9.58 7.42 -3.90
N VAL A 83 9.30 6.19 -4.35
CA VAL A 83 9.03 5.90 -5.76
C VAL A 83 7.67 6.46 -6.16
N ILE A 84 6.65 6.32 -5.30
CA ILE A 84 5.31 6.87 -5.55
C ILE A 84 5.37 8.39 -5.66
N ASP A 85 6.12 9.08 -4.81
CA ASP A 85 6.27 10.54 -4.84
C ASP A 85 6.88 11.01 -6.17
N ARG A 86 7.97 10.35 -6.60
CA ARG A 86 8.58 10.61 -7.92
C ARG A 86 7.62 10.35 -9.07
N TYR A 87 6.79 9.31 -9.00
CA TYR A 87 5.76 9.08 -10.02
C TYR A 87 4.69 10.16 -10.02
N ARG A 88 4.34 10.72 -8.85
CA ARG A 88 3.33 11.77 -8.75
C ARG A 88 3.77 13.03 -9.50
N ASP A 89 5.06 13.35 -9.44
CA ASP A 89 5.64 14.49 -10.15
C ASP A 89 5.87 14.21 -11.64
N ALA A 90 6.39 13.03 -11.98
CA ALA A 90 6.74 12.68 -13.35
C ALA A 90 5.53 12.30 -14.23
N HIS A 91 4.44 11.79 -13.61
CA HIS A 91 3.27 11.27 -14.31
C HIS A 91 1.97 11.86 -13.76
N PRO A 92 1.71 13.17 -13.97
CA PRO A 92 0.51 13.83 -13.47
C PRO A 92 -0.80 13.26 -14.06
N SER A 93 -0.72 12.50 -15.16
CA SER A 93 -1.85 11.79 -15.76
C SER A 93 -2.19 10.46 -15.08
N TRP A 94 -1.33 9.94 -14.21
CA TRP A 94 -1.61 8.72 -13.46
C TRP A 94 -2.59 8.98 -12.32
N ILE A 95 -3.31 7.92 -11.93
CA ILE A 95 -4.31 7.99 -10.88
C ILE A 95 -3.71 7.52 -9.57
N PHE A 96 -3.66 8.39 -8.57
CA PHE A 96 -3.26 8.07 -7.20
C PHE A 96 -4.48 8.09 -6.29
N VAL A 97 -4.70 7.02 -5.52
CA VAL A 97 -5.87 6.86 -4.64
C VAL A 97 -5.45 6.24 -3.31
N ARG A 98 -6.10 6.63 -2.21
CA ARG A 98 -5.90 5.93 -0.94
C ARG A 98 -6.82 4.72 -0.86
N HIS A 99 -6.30 3.63 -0.33
CA HIS A 99 -7.05 2.41 -0.06
C HIS A 99 -8.20 2.69 0.90
N GLU A 100 -7.99 3.55 1.89
CA GLU A 100 -8.98 3.91 2.92
C GLU A 100 -10.18 4.65 2.32
N ASP A 101 -9.96 5.55 1.35
CA ASP A 101 -11.05 6.27 0.68
C ASP A 101 -11.93 5.31 -0.14
N LEU A 102 -11.31 4.39 -0.88
CA LEU A 102 -12.02 3.33 -1.59
C LEU A 102 -12.70 2.32 -0.66
N ALA A 103 -12.15 2.10 0.53
CA ALA A 103 -12.73 1.18 1.50
C ALA A 103 -13.92 1.79 2.24
N GLU A 104 -13.91 3.11 2.46
CA GLU A 104 -14.97 3.87 3.10
C GLU A 104 -16.23 3.94 2.22
N SER A 105 -16.06 4.32 0.95
CA SER A 105 -17.17 4.40 -0.03
C SER A 105 -16.86 3.59 -1.30
N PRO A 106 -16.92 2.24 -1.26
CA PRO A 106 -16.47 1.39 -2.37
C PRO A 106 -17.22 1.61 -3.68
N VAL A 107 -18.56 1.70 -3.64
CA VAL A 107 -19.36 1.84 -4.86
C VAL A 107 -19.08 3.18 -5.54
N GLU A 108 -19.07 4.27 -4.79
CA GLU A 108 -18.80 5.61 -5.31
C GLU A 108 -17.34 5.76 -5.76
N GLY A 109 -16.39 5.30 -4.94
CA GLY A 109 -14.97 5.39 -5.25
C GLY A 109 -14.56 4.58 -6.49
N PHE A 110 -15.14 3.39 -6.68
CA PHE A 110 -14.92 2.65 -7.93
C PHE A 110 -15.66 3.25 -9.12
N ARG A 111 -16.82 3.89 -8.93
CA ARG A 111 -17.50 4.61 -10.00
C ARG A 111 -16.67 5.79 -10.50
N ASP A 112 -16.11 6.60 -9.60
CA ASP A 112 -15.15 7.67 -9.93
C ASP A 112 -13.92 7.11 -10.67
N LEU A 113 -13.35 6.01 -10.16
CA LEU A 113 -12.18 5.39 -10.78
C LEU A 113 -12.49 4.89 -12.20
N TYR A 114 -13.69 4.33 -12.43
CA TYR A 114 -14.14 3.92 -13.76
C TYR A 114 -14.24 5.12 -14.70
N ASP A 115 -14.83 6.23 -14.25
CA ASP A 115 -14.97 7.46 -15.04
C ASP A 115 -13.61 8.04 -15.44
N ARG A 116 -12.71 8.22 -14.46
CA ARG A 116 -11.34 8.71 -14.69
C ARG A 116 -10.53 7.82 -15.62
N LEU A 117 -10.80 6.52 -15.61
CA LEU A 117 -10.19 5.59 -16.53
C LEU A 117 -10.87 5.60 -17.91
N GLY A 118 -12.10 6.08 -18.05
CA GLY A 118 -12.89 5.93 -19.28
C GLY A 118 -13.39 4.50 -19.47
N LEU A 119 -13.84 3.86 -18.39
CA LEU A 119 -14.42 2.52 -18.36
C LEU A 119 -15.94 2.61 -18.16
N THR A 120 -16.68 1.67 -18.75
CA THR A 120 -18.14 1.62 -18.61
C THR A 120 -18.55 1.13 -17.22
N TRP A 121 -19.25 1.99 -16.46
CA TRP A 121 -19.91 1.60 -15.21
C TRP A 121 -21.26 0.92 -15.50
N SER A 122 -21.40 -0.36 -15.14
CA SER A 122 -22.63 -1.12 -15.35
C SER A 122 -23.25 -1.56 -14.03
N ALA A 123 -24.54 -1.91 -14.06
CA ALA A 123 -25.23 -2.50 -12.91
C ALA A 123 -24.62 -3.83 -12.44
N GLU A 124 -23.89 -4.54 -13.30
CA GLU A 124 -23.14 -5.73 -12.92
C GLU A 124 -21.87 -5.39 -12.13
N VAL A 125 -21.10 -4.40 -12.60
CA VAL A 125 -19.91 -3.90 -11.89
C VAL A 125 -20.30 -3.40 -10.51
N GLU A 126 -21.35 -2.58 -10.42
CA GLU A 126 -21.85 -2.04 -9.15
C GLU A 126 -22.22 -3.15 -8.16
N ARG A 127 -23.00 -4.15 -8.61
CA ARG A 127 -23.35 -5.32 -7.78
C ARG A 127 -22.13 -6.11 -7.35
N SER A 128 -21.12 -6.25 -8.23
CA SER A 128 -19.88 -6.94 -7.91
C SER A 128 -19.10 -6.20 -6.82
N VAL A 129 -18.88 -4.90 -6.98
CA VAL A 129 -18.21 -4.06 -5.97
C VAL A 129 -18.93 -4.16 -4.63
N ALA A 130 -20.25 -3.90 -4.59
CA ALA A 130 -21.05 -3.96 -3.38
C ALA A 130 -20.98 -5.34 -2.69
N ARG A 131 -21.06 -6.43 -3.47
CA ARG A 131 -20.95 -7.81 -2.95
C ARG A 131 -19.57 -8.07 -2.34
N TYR A 132 -18.50 -7.56 -2.93
CA TYR A 132 -17.13 -7.85 -2.48
C TYR A 132 -16.64 -6.93 -1.36
N SER A 133 -17.31 -5.79 -1.13
CA SER A 133 -16.92 -4.80 -0.11
C SER A 133 -17.90 -4.68 1.08
N GLY A 134 -19.07 -5.31 1.01
CA GLY A 134 -20.17 -5.14 1.96
C GLY A 134 -19.84 -5.50 3.42
N SER A 135 -20.52 -4.85 4.36
CA SER A 135 -20.26 -4.95 5.81
C SER A 135 -20.52 -6.34 6.41
N SER A 136 -21.35 -7.17 5.78
CA SER A 136 -21.61 -8.56 6.18
C SER A 136 -20.49 -9.54 5.81
N ASN A 137 -19.52 -9.11 5.01
CA ASN A 137 -18.36 -9.91 4.66
C ASN A 137 -17.37 -10.01 5.83
N PRO A 138 -16.46 -11.00 5.83
CA PRO A 138 -15.42 -11.06 6.84
C PRO A 138 -14.53 -9.81 6.81
N THR A 139 -14.42 -9.12 7.95
CA THR A 139 -13.45 -8.03 8.16
C THR A 139 -12.02 -8.54 8.03
N GLU A 140 -11.77 -9.67 8.68
CA GLU A 140 -10.44 -10.25 8.76
C GLU A 140 -10.50 -11.76 8.49
N PRO A 141 -10.19 -12.21 7.26
CA PRO A 141 -10.09 -13.63 6.99
C PRO A 141 -8.90 -14.23 7.76
N ALA A 142 -9.02 -15.52 8.12
CA ALA A 142 -7.93 -16.29 8.72
C ALA A 142 -6.63 -16.14 7.92
N ALA A 143 -5.47 -16.16 8.58
CA ALA A 143 -4.18 -15.87 7.97
C ALA A 143 -3.89 -16.72 6.72
N TRP A 144 -4.24 -18.02 6.74
CA TRP A 144 -4.09 -18.93 5.60
C TRP A 144 -5.00 -18.60 4.40
N ARG A 145 -6.05 -17.79 4.60
CA ARG A 145 -6.91 -17.24 3.53
C ARG A 145 -6.57 -15.77 3.22
N HIS A 146 -5.31 -15.35 3.40
CA HIS A 146 -4.89 -13.97 3.16
C HIS A 146 -5.20 -13.45 1.73
N GLY A 147 -5.34 -14.35 0.74
CA GLY A 147 -5.75 -14.02 -0.63
C GLY A 147 -7.25 -13.76 -0.83
N SER A 148 -8.10 -13.91 0.19
CA SER A 148 -9.53 -13.62 0.06
C SER A 148 -9.76 -12.13 -0.20
N VAL A 149 -10.39 -11.81 -1.32
CA VAL A 149 -10.71 -10.43 -1.74
C VAL A 149 -12.11 -9.98 -1.34
N LYS A 150 -13.01 -10.89 -0.98
CA LYS A 150 -14.35 -10.56 -0.46
C LYS A 150 -14.22 -10.20 1.03
N ARG A 151 -14.39 -8.92 1.37
CA ARG A 151 -14.17 -8.38 2.72
C ARG A 151 -15.19 -7.32 3.09
N ASN A 152 -15.34 -7.08 4.39
CA ASN A 152 -15.92 -5.83 4.86
C ASN A 152 -14.82 -4.78 4.70
N SER A 153 -14.84 -4.05 3.57
CA SER A 153 -13.72 -3.15 3.20
C SER A 153 -13.49 -2.08 4.26
N ARG A 154 -14.56 -1.42 4.71
CA ARG A 154 -14.51 -0.38 5.74
C ARG A 154 -13.93 -0.92 7.05
N GLY A 155 -14.46 -2.04 7.54
CA GLY A 155 -13.94 -2.68 8.74
C GLY A 155 -12.47 -3.09 8.60
N ALA A 156 -12.10 -3.63 7.43
CA ALA A 156 -10.75 -4.13 7.17
C ALA A 156 -9.69 -3.02 7.17
N ALA A 157 -10.06 -1.81 6.71
CA ALA A 157 -9.18 -0.64 6.68
C ALA A 157 -8.68 -0.23 8.07
N ALA A 158 -9.49 -0.41 9.12
CA ALA A 158 -9.16 -0.02 10.49
C ALA A 158 -8.51 -1.12 11.35
N THR A 159 -8.42 -2.37 10.84
CA THR A 159 -7.93 -3.54 11.63
C THR A 159 -6.55 -3.37 12.25
N TRP A 160 -5.70 -2.51 11.68
CA TRP A 160 -4.36 -2.28 12.21
C TRP A 160 -4.35 -1.67 13.61
N ARG A 161 -5.38 -0.92 13.98
CA ARG A 161 -5.53 -0.33 15.33
C ARG A 161 -5.58 -1.41 16.42
N GLN A 162 -6.03 -2.62 16.08
CA GLN A 162 -6.10 -3.76 16.99
C GLN A 162 -4.86 -4.66 16.92
N ARG A 163 -4.11 -4.64 15.82
CA ARG A 163 -2.94 -5.51 15.59
C ARG A 163 -1.63 -4.93 16.12
N LEU A 164 -1.57 -3.60 16.19
CA LEU A 164 -0.38 -2.85 16.55
C LEU A 164 -0.56 -2.26 17.94
N THR A 165 0.50 -2.35 18.73
CA THR A 165 0.63 -1.62 19.99
C THR A 165 0.86 -0.13 19.73
N ALA A 166 0.60 0.72 20.73
CA ALA A 166 0.87 2.15 20.63
C ALA A 166 2.34 2.45 20.29
N GLY A 167 3.29 1.68 20.87
CA GLY A 167 4.72 1.83 20.58
C GLY A 167 5.05 1.51 19.12
N GLU A 168 4.46 0.46 18.56
CA GLU A 168 4.64 0.13 17.12
C GLU A 168 4.02 1.20 16.22
N ILE A 169 2.82 1.70 16.55
CA ILE A 169 2.17 2.78 15.79
C ILE A 169 3.07 4.03 15.76
N ASN A 170 3.60 4.43 16.91
CA ASN A 170 4.51 5.57 17.02
C ASN A 170 5.78 5.35 16.20
N ARG A 171 6.40 4.17 16.31
CA ARG A 171 7.60 3.82 15.55
C ARG A 171 7.37 3.87 14.04
N ILE A 172 6.21 3.39 13.58
CA ILE A 172 5.83 3.47 12.16
C ILE A 172 5.65 4.93 11.76
N LYS A 173 4.90 5.72 12.55
CA LYS A 173 4.62 7.13 12.29
C LYS A 173 5.91 7.95 12.18
N GLU A 174 6.80 7.83 13.15
CA GLU A 174 8.11 8.47 13.16
C GLU A 174 8.93 8.05 11.94
N GLY A 175 8.97 6.73 11.67
CA GLY A 175 9.68 6.17 10.54
C GLY A 175 9.23 6.69 9.19
N VAL A 176 7.94 7.00 8.99
CA VAL A 176 7.42 7.51 7.71
C VAL A 176 7.23 9.03 7.66
N SER A 177 7.49 9.75 8.74
CA SER A 177 7.21 11.19 8.87
C SER A 177 7.91 12.09 7.83
N GLY A 178 9.06 11.65 7.29
CA GLY A 178 9.77 12.36 6.21
C GLY A 178 9.39 11.94 4.79
N ALA A 179 8.37 11.09 4.64
CA ALA A 179 7.93 10.58 3.34
C ALA A 179 6.65 11.28 2.86
N ALA A 180 6.35 11.18 1.55
CA ALA A 180 5.29 11.94 0.90
C ALA A 180 3.93 11.91 1.61
N GLY A 181 3.32 13.09 1.76
CA GLY A 181 2.12 13.31 2.58
C GLY A 181 0.81 12.83 1.96
N PHE A 182 0.54 11.52 1.99
CA PHE A 182 -0.78 10.95 1.68
C PHE A 182 -1.70 10.82 2.90
N TYR A 183 -1.14 10.91 4.11
CA TYR A 183 -1.87 10.78 5.36
C TYR A 183 -1.47 11.93 6.27
N SER A 184 -2.49 12.57 6.84
CA SER A 184 -2.39 13.62 7.85
C SER A 184 -2.38 13.00 9.25
N ASP A 185 -2.10 13.81 10.27
CA ASP A 185 -2.19 13.36 11.68
C ASP A 185 -3.58 12.84 12.06
N ALA A 186 -4.64 13.36 11.44
CA ALA A 186 -6.01 12.90 11.68
C ALA A 186 -6.23 11.45 11.24
N ASP A 187 -5.52 10.98 10.20
CA ASP A 187 -5.62 9.60 9.72
C ASP A 187 -5.04 8.58 10.71
N TRP A 188 -4.20 9.04 11.66
CA TRP A 188 -3.62 8.23 12.73
C TRP A 188 -4.49 8.16 13.98
N ALA A 189 -5.49 9.04 14.11
CA ALA A 189 -6.36 9.07 15.29
C ALA A 189 -7.16 7.76 15.39
N THR A 190 -7.11 7.14 16.56
CA THR A 190 -7.80 5.87 16.88
C THR A 190 -9.26 6.07 17.19
#